data_AF-A0A3M1MJZ7-F1
#
_entry.id   AF-A0A3M1MJZ7-F1
#
_cell.length_a   1.000
_cell.length_b   1.000
_cell.length_c   1.000
_cell.angle_alpha   90.00
_cell.angle_beta   90.00
_cell.angle_gamma   90.00
#
_symmetry.space_group_name_H-M   'P 1'
#
loop_
_entity.id
_entity.type
_entity.pdbx_description
1 polymer ?
#
loop_
_entity_poly.entity_id
_entity_poly.type
_entity_poly.pdbx_seq_one_letter_code
_entity_poly.pdbx_strand_id
1 'polypeptide(L)' 'MRQTLLLLVFVFAASTGCAKNYNYISPADLKTKIESGAPLLLVDIQVAKEFAQHHIKGALATYAYPVKSDEDRA' A
#
# COMPACT_ATOMS: atom_id res chain seq x y z
N MET A 1 29.90 -23.51 -27.65
CA MET A 1 30.30 -22.66 -26.50
C MET A 1 29.78 -21.23 -26.60
N ARG A 2 29.88 -20.55 -27.75
CA ARG A 2 29.38 -19.16 -27.91
C ARG A 2 27.84 -19.01 -27.87
N GLN A 3 27.09 -19.98 -28.40
CA GLN A 3 25.61 -19.96 -28.38
C GLN A 3 25.01 -20.39 -27.03
N THR A 4 25.66 -21.33 -26.33
CA THR A 4 25.23 -21.77 -25.00
C THR A 4 25.40 -20.69 -23.93
N LEU A 5 26.39 -19.80 -24.10
CA LEU A 5 26.62 -18.65 -23.23
C LEU A 5 25.55 -17.54 -23.40
N LEU A 6 25.00 -17.38 -24.61
CA LEU A 6 23.96 -16.39 -24.91
C LEU A 6 22.59 -16.79 -24.34
N LEU A 7 22.25 -18.08 -24.32
CA LEU A 7 21.00 -18.56 -23.72
C LEU A 7 20.99 -18.40 -22.18
N LEU A 8 22.14 -18.52 -21.53
CA LEU A 8 22.25 -18.44 -20.07
C LEU A 8 22.09 -16.99 -19.55
N VAL A 9 22.44 -16.00 -20.37
CA VAL A 9 22.25 -14.57 -20.09
C VAL A 9 20.78 -14.15 -20.23
N PHE A 10 20.02 -14.77 -21.14
CA PHE A 10 18.61 -14.44 -21.35
C PHE A 10 17.70 -14.94 -20.21
N VAL A 11 18.06 -16.07 -19.57
CA VAL A 11 17.30 -16.63 -18.43
C VAL A 11 17.49 -15.82 -17.15
N PHE A 12 18.63 -15.12 -16.99
CA PHE A 12 18.90 -14.30 -15.80
C PHE A 12 18.24 -12.91 -15.84
N ALA A 13 17.77 -12.45 -17.00
CA ALA A 13 17.16 -11.13 -17.16
C ALA A 13 15.66 -11.09 -16.79
N ALA A 14 15.02 -12.24 -16.56
CA ALA A 14 13.57 -12.33 -16.35
C ALA A 14 13.12 -12.33 -14.88
N SER A 15 14.04 -12.23 -13.92
CA SER A 15 13.72 -12.27 -12.48
C SER A 15 13.75 -10.89 -11.82
N THR A 16 13.18 -9.86 -12.45
CA THR A 16 12.80 -8.65 -11.73
C THR A 16 11.51 -8.95 -10.96
N GLY A 17 11.70 -9.46 -9.75
CA GLY A 17 10.63 -9.79 -8.81
C GLY A 17 9.65 -8.62 -8.62
N CYS A 18 8.39 -8.97 -8.43
CA CYS A 18 7.27 -8.07 -8.15
C CYS A 18 7.49 -7.33 -6.82
N ALA A 19 8.26 -6.24 -6.81
CA ALA A 19 8.30 -5.35 -5.67
C ALA A 19 6.91 -4.68 -5.53
N LYS A 20 6.24 -4.87 -4.39
CA LYS A 20 5.00 -4.14 -4.07
C LYS A 20 5.37 -2.67 -3.90
N ASN A 21 5.20 -1.89 -4.96
CA ASN A 21 5.40 -0.45 -4.95
C ASN A 21 4.17 0.20 -4.32
N TYR A 22 4.29 0.62 -3.06
CA TYR A 22 3.27 1.43 -2.41
C TYR A 22 3.49 2.91 -2.73
N ASN A 23 2.40 3.63 -2.97
CA ASN A 23 2.44 5.09 -3.03
C ASN A 23 2.29 5.63 -1.61
N TYR A 24 3.31 6.32 -1.13
CA TYR A 24 3.30 6.97 0.18
C TYR A 24 2.96 8.44 0.03
N ILE A 25 2.24 8.99 1.01
CA ILE A 25 1.97 10.42 1.16
C ILE A 25 2.43 10.86 2.54
N SER A 26 3.06 12.03 2.65
CA SER A 26 3.47 12.57 3.94
C SER A 26 2.27 13.10 4.73
N PRO A 27 2.34 13.18 6.07
CA PRO A 27 1.28 13.80 6.87
C PRO A 27 1.01 15.26 6.49
N ALA A 28 2.04 16.03 6.12
CA ALA A 28 1.91 17.43 5.70
C ALA A 28 1.17 17.56 4.37
N ASP A 29 1.47 16.69 3.40
CA ASP A 29 0.79 16.68 2.10
C ASP A 29 -0.66 16.20 2.24
N LEU A 30 -0.92 15.20 3.08
CA LEU A 30 -2.27 14.74 3.39
C LEU A 30 -3.09 15.86 4.02
N LYS A 31 -2.53 16.56 5.02
CA LYS A 31 -3.17 17.75 5.63
C LYS A 31 -3.51 18.80 4.58
N THR A 32 -2.57 19.12 3.70
CA THR A 32 -2.79 20.08 2.60
C THR A 32 -3.92 19.66 1.66
N LYS A 33 -4.02 18.35 1.32
CA LYS A 33 -5.13 17.83 0.50
C LYS A 33 -6.49 17.96 1.20
N ILE A 34 -6.54 17.66 2.50
CA ILE A 34 -7.76 17.80 3.31
C ILE A 34 -8.18 19.27 3.38
N GLU A 35 -7.26 20.16 3.70
CA GLU A 35 -7.53 21.60 3.88
C GLU A 35 -7.91 22.30 2.57
N SER A 36 -7.39 21.82 1.43
CA SER A 36 -7.75 22.34 0.10
C SER A 36 -9.10 21.84 -0.41
N GLY A 37 -9.75 20.89 0.28
CA GLY A 37 -11.00 20.28 -0.17
C GLY A 37 -10.86 19.43 -1.44
N ALA A 38 -9.64 18.97 -1.74
CA ALA A 38 -9.40 18.10 -2.88
C ALA A 38 -10.23 16.80 -2.74
N PRO A 39 -10.76 16.23 -3.84
CA PRO A 39 -11.45 14.95 -3.80
C PRO A 39 -10.54 13.87 -3.18
N LEU A 40 -10.95 13.35 -2.03
CA LEU A 40 -10.19 12.40 -1.23
C LEU A 40 -11.15 11.43 -0.53
N LEU A 41 -10.92 10.14 -0.70
CA LEU A 41 -11.50 9.10 0.15
C LEU A 41 -10.39 8.56 1.05
N LEU A 42 -10.53 8.76 2.36
CA LEU A 42 -9.60 8.25 3.34
C LEU A 42 -10.18 6.98 3.98
N VAL A 43 -9.45 5.88 3.89
CA VAL A 43 -9.83 4.60 4.51
C VAL A 43 -8.96 4.34 5.72
N ASP A 44 -9.58 4.10 6.86
CA ASP A 44 -8.92 3.87 8.14
C ASP A 44 -9.12 2.43 8.59
N ILE A 45 -8.01 1.69 8.66
CA ILE A 45 -8.01 0.26 8.96
C ILE A 45 -7.81 -0.05 10.45
N GLN A 46 -7.64 0.96 11.31
CA GLN A 46 -7.38 0.81 12.74
C GLN A 46 -8.41 -0.07 13.44
N VAL A 47 -8.06 -0.59 14.62
CA VAL A 47 -9.05 -1.30 15.46
C VAL A 47 -10.17 -0.35 15.88
N ALA A 48 -11.39 -0.88 16.03
CA ALA A 48 -12.58 -0.06 16.28
C ALA A 48 -12.47 0.85 17.52
N LYS A 49 -11.79 0.38 18.57
CA LYS A 49 -11.58 1.16 19.79
C LYS A 49 -10.71 2.40 19.54
N GLU A 50 -9.64 2.26 18.76
CA GLU A 50 -8.71 3.36 18.46
C GLU A 50 -9.37 4.37 17.52
N PHE A 51 -10.10 3.89 16.49
CA PHE A 51 -10.89 4.76 15.63
C PHE A 51 -11.89 5.60 16.44
N ALA A 52 -12.58 5.00 17.42
CA ALA A 52 -13.52 5.72 18.28
C ALA A 52 -12.84 6.78 19.17
N GLN A 53 -11.58 6.59 19.53
CA GLN A 53 -10.80 7.54 20.34
C GLN A 53 -10.23 8.68 19.51
N HIS A 54 -9.66 8.35 18.35
CA HIS A 54 -9.06 9.30 17.43
C HIS A 54 -9.10 8.77 15.99
N HIS A 55 -9.52 9.63 15.06
CA HIS A 55 -9.39 9.38 13.63
C HIS A 55 -9.40 10.71 12.88
N ILE A 56 -8.93 10.70 11.64
CA ILE A 56 -9.05 11.87 10.76
C ILE A 56 -10.53 12.01 10.37
N LYS A 57 -11.11 13.19 10.60
CA LYS A 57 -12.53 13.46 10.30
C LYS A 57 -12.84 13.13 8.84
N GLY A 58 -13.95 12.42 8.63
CA GLY A 58 -14.39 12.00 7.29
C GLY A 58 -13.76 10.71 6.77
N ALA A 59 -12.86 10.08 7.53
CA ALA A 59 -12.34 8.76 7.18
C ALA A 59 -13.42 7.67 7.27
N LEU A 60 -13.39 6.73 6.33
CA LEU A 60 -14.20 5.51 6.33
C LEU A 60 -13.48 4.41 7.11
N ALA A 61 -14.08 3.96 8.22
CA ALA A 61 -13.53 2.87 9.01
C ALA A 61 -13.79 1.50 8.37
N THR A 62 -12.80 0.61 8.41
CA THR A 62 -12.96 -0.80 7.96
C THR A 62 -12.61 -1.83 9.03
N TYR A 63 -11.87 -1.45 10.07
CA TYR A 63 -11.42 -2.36 11.14
C TYR A 63 -10.68 -3.60 10.60
N ALA A 64 -9.99 -3.43 9.48
CA ALA A 64 -9.29 -4.51 8.80
C ALA A 64 -8.01 -4.94 9.53
N TYR A 65 -7.45 -4.10 10.41
CA TYR A 65 -6.34 -4.45 11.27
C TYR A 65 -6.81 -5.06 12.60
N PRO A 66 -6.15 -6.12 13.11
CA PRO A 66 -5.10 -6.89 12.44
C PRO A 66 -5.65 -7.87 11.39
N VAL A 67 -4.79 -8.29 10.48
CA VAL A 67 -5.07 -9.36 9.51
C VAL A 67 -5.47 -10.63 10.26
N LYS A 68 -6.61 -11.24 9.91
CA LYS A 68 -7.21 -12.37 10.66
C LYS A 68 -6.89 -13.73 10.06
N SER A 69 -6.62 -13.77 8.75
CA SER A 69 -6.29 -14.97 7.99
C SER A 69 -5.31 -14.66 6.87
N ASP A 70 -4.71 -15.70 6.27
CA ASP A 70 -3.81 -15.52 5.13
C ASP A 70 -4.56 -15.02 3.88
N GLU A 71 -5.83 -15.39 3.76
CA GLU A 71 -6.75 -14.91 2.72
C GLU A 71 -7.02 -13.41 2.82
N ASP A 72 -6.92 -12.82 4.02
CA ASP A 72 -7.13 -11.38 4.25
C ASP A 72 -5.91 -10.52 3.86
N ARG A 73 -4.82 -11.13 3.36
CA ARG A 73 -3.60 -10.41 2.95
C ARG A 73 -3.74 -9.86 1.53
N ALA A 74 -3.63 -8.54 1.39
CA ALA A 74 -3.46 -7.85 0.11
C ALA A 74 -2.03 -8.00 -0.46
#